data_AF-A0A8R1XPL0-F1
#
_entry.id   AF-A0A8R1XPL0-F1
#
_cell.length_a   1.000
_cell.length_b   1.000
_cell.length_c   1.000
_cell.angle_alpha   90.00
_cell.angle_beta   90.00
_cell.angle_gamma   90.00
#
_symmetry.space_group_name_H-M   'P 1'
#
loop_
_entity.id
_entity.type
_entity.pdbx_description
1 polymer ?
#
loop_
_entity_poly.entity_id
_entity_poly.type
_entity_poly.pdbx_seq_one_letter_code
_entity_poly.pdbx_strand_id
1 'polypeptide(L)'
;MTFRGFNMEASTFVVDTDDDTLKRQFLDWKENLNFLDSHQIVAFHFTTDNSREPENSEQIFRFSYNNSNISHSSDIFQNIPLSTLRLHGGPSITGVSYQAEMESRFDAGPVYAIIGLRKFGCDGRDSCEESDMNRNPNI
;
A
#
# COMPACT_ATOMS: atom_id res chain seq x y z
N MET A 1 -3.98 7.32 4.44
CA MET A 1 -4.23 7.02 5.87
C MET A 1 -3.30 5.89 6.27
N THR A 2 -2.66 5.95 7.44
CA THR A 2 -1.77 4.87 7.91
C THR A 2 -2.42 4.11 9.06
N PHE A 3 -2.55 2.80 8.93
CA PHE A 3 -3.03 1.89 9.96
C PHE A 3 -1.86 1.16 10.61
N ARG A 4 -1.88 1.05 11.94
CA ARG A 4 -0.81 0.43 12.73
C ARG A 4 -1.36 -0.69 13.60
N GLY A 5 -0.79 -1.88 13.46
CA GLY A 5 -0.91 -3.00 14.39
C GLY A 5 0.46 -3.37 14.95
N PHE A 6 0.52 -4.28 15.93
CA PHE A 6 1.75 -4.60 16.68
C PHE A 6 2.98 -4.91 15.80
N ASN A 7 2.78 -5.41 14.57
CA ASN A 7 3.84 -5.66 13.58
C ASN A 7 3.38 -5.37 12.14
N MET A 8 2.40 -4.48 11.96
CA MET A 8 1.84 -4.20 10.65
C MET A 8 1.62 -2.70 10.49
N GLU A 9 2.09 -2.18 9.36
CA GLU A 9 1.79 -0.83 8.90
C GLU A 9 1.07 -0.96 7.57
N ALA A 10 0.01 -0.19 7.35
CA ALA A 10 -0.66 -0.19 6.06
C ALA A 10 -1.04 1.22 5.65
N SER A 11 -0.99 1.53 4.37
CA SER A 11 -1.44 2.81 3.83
C SER A 11 -2.24 2.61 2.55
N THR A 12 -3.23 3.45 2.34
CA THR A 12 -4.06 3.44 1.13
C THR A 12 -4.01 4.78 0.40
N PHE A 13 -4.21 4.71 -0.90
CA PHE A 13 -4.26 5.84 -1.83
C PHE A 13 -5.39 5.61 -2.83
N VAL A 14 -6.32 6.56 -2.94
CA VAL A 14 -7.41 6.52 -3.93
C VAL A 14 -6.97 7.32 -5.15
N VAL A 15 -7.10 6.75 -6.35
CA VAL A 15 -6.79 7.41 -7.62
C VAL A 15 -8.00 8.19 -8.09
N ASP A 16 -7.85 9.51 -8.21
CA ASP A 16 -8.86 10.43 -8.73
C ASP A 16 -8.29 11.45 -9.74
N THR A 17 -7.07 11.24 -10.23
CA THR A 17 -6.32 12.20 -11.06
C THR A 17 -5.74 11.61 -12.36
N ASP A 18 -5.23 12.49 -13.22
CA ASP A 18 -4.50 12.15 -14.46
C ASP A 18 -3.07 11.64 -14.21
N ASP A 19 -2.41 11.12 -15.25
CA ASP A 19 -1.06 10.54 -15.23
C ASP A 19 0.00 11.42 -14.54
N ASP A 20 0.05 12.72 -14.85
CA ASP A 20 1.12 13.61 -14.39
C ASP A 20 0.90 14.06 -12.94
N THR A 21 -0.36 14.13 -12.53
CA THR A 21 -0.73 14.37 -11.14
C THR A 21 -0.54 13.10 -10.30
N LEU A 22 -0.90 11.94 -10.83
CA LEU A 22 -0.74 10.64 -10.18
C LEU A 22 0.72 10.34 -9.82
N LYS A 23 1.66 10.62 -10.73
CA LYS A 23 3.11 10.48 -10.47
C LYS A 23 3.56 11.28 -9.24
N ARG A 24 3.15 12.55 -9.15
CA ARG A 24 3.50 13.44 -8.02
C ARG A 24 2.87 12.97 -6.71
N GLN A 25 1.62 12.52 -6.77
CA GLN A 25 0.90 11.99 -5.62
C GLN A 25 1.52 10.70 -5.09
N PHE A 26 1.99 9.80 -5.95
CA PHE A 26 2.71 8.60 -5.50
C PHE A 26 4.05 8.91 -4.84
N LEU A 27 4.78 9.91 -5.33
CA LEU A 27 6.02 10.37 -4.68
C LEU A 27 5.71 10.95 -3.30
N ASP A 28 4.74 11.87 -3.19
CA ASP A 28 4.32 12.43 -1.91
C ASP A 28 3.82 11.34 -0.95
N TRP A 29 3.04 10.39 -1.47
CA TRP A 29 2.59 9.25 -0.69
C TRP A 29 3.77 8.43 -0.17
N LYS A 30 4.74 8.09 -1.03
CA LYS A 30 5.95 7.33 -0.65
C LYS A 30 6.74 8.03 0.47
N GLU A 31 6.97 9.33 0.37
CA GLU A 31 7.70 10.10 1.39
C GLU A 31 7.02 10.04 2.77
N ASN A 32 5.69 9.83 2.80
CA ASN A 32 4.92 9.65 4.02
C ASN A 32 4.94 8.21 4.58
N LEU A 33 5.57 7.24 3.90
CA LEU A 33 5.65 5.83 4.32
C LEU A 33 6.98 5.52 5.02
N ASN A 34 7.06 5.81 6.32
CA ASN A 34 8.26 5.58 7.15
C ASN A 34 8.62 4.10 7.41
N PHE A 35 7.85 3.15 6.89
CA PHE A 35 8.00 1.72 7.15
C PHE A 35 8.59 0.92 5.99
N LEU A 36 8.80 1.54 4.82
CA LEU A 36 9.22 0.85 3.60
C LEU A 36 10.55 0.08 3.76
N ASP A 37 11.49 0.61 4.56
CA ASP A 37 12.81 -0.03 4.76
C ASP A 37 12.80 -1.09 5.88
N SER A 38 11.96 -0.89 6.90
CA SER A 38 11.91 -1.73 8.11
C SER A 38 10.98 -2.94 7.99
N HIS A 39 10.10 -2.95 7.00
CA HIS A 39 9.07 -3.99 6.83
C HIS A 39 9.29 -4.80 5.55
N GLN A 40 8.76 -6.01 5.50
CA GLN A 40 8.48 -6.69 4.24
C GLN A 40 7.23 -6.06 3.64
N ILE A 41 7.32 -5.57 2.41
CA ILE A 41 6.27 -4.79 1.78
C ILE A 41 5.55 -5.60 0.70
N VAL A 42 4.23 -5.51 0.68
CA VAL A 42 3.37 -5.96 -0.42
C VAL A 42 2.40 -4.84 -0.77
N ALA A 43 2.08 -4.70 -2.06
CA ALA A 43 1.10 -3.75 -2.54
C ALA A 43 -0.07 -4.48 -3.22
N PHE A 44 -1.24 -3.86 -3.12
CA PHE A 44 -2.46 -4.26 -3.80
C PHE A 44 -3.00 -3.11 -4.62
N HIS A 45 -3.58 -3.44 -5.76
CA HIS A 45 -4.32 -2.51 -6.59
C HIS A 45 -5.75 -3.03 -6.78
N PHE A 46 -6.74 -2.25 -6.35
CA PHE A 46 -8.16 -2.57 -6.48
C PHE A 46 -8.79 -1.62 -7.49
N THR A 47 -9.32 -2.16 -8.58
CA THR A 47 -9.90 -1.34 -9.66
C THR A 47 -11.11 -2.05 -10.28
N THR A 48 -11.81 -1.35 -11.16
CA THR A 48 -12.98 -1.87 -11.90
C THR A 48 -12.75 -1.74 -13.40
N ASP A 49 -13.45 -2.52 -14.22
CA ASP A 49 -13.32 -2.43 -15.68
C ASP A 49 -13.68 -1.05 -16.24
N ASN A 50 -14.55 -0.29 -15.56
CA ASN A 50 -15.01 1.03 -15.95
C ASN A 50 -14.34 2.17 -15.15
N SER A 51 -13.18 1.90 -14.53
CA SER A 51 -12.51 2.91 -13.73
C SER A 51 -12.01 4.07 -14.59
N ARG A 52 -11.87 5.25 -13.97
CA ARG A 52 -11.32 6.47 -14.62
C ARG A 52 -9.83 6.65 -14.36
N GLU A 53 -9.19 5.64 -13.81
CA GLU A 53 -7.76 5.66 -13.54
C GLU A 53 -6.97 5.59 -14.86
N PRO A 54 -5.82 6.26 -14.94
CA PRO A 54 -4.89 6.12 -16.06
C PRO A 54 -4.58 4.67 -16.44
N GLU A 55 -4.63 4.33 -17.74
CA GLU A 55 -4.33 2.96 -18.21
C GLU A 55 -2.91 2.48 -17.85
N ASN A 56 -1.99 3.42 -17.66
CA ASN A 56 -0.59 3.18 -17.29
C ASN A 56 -0.33 3.35 -15.79
N SER A 57 -1.35 3.45 -14.94
CA SER A 57 -1.22 3.72 -13.50
C SER A 57 -0.29 2.74 -12.77
N GLU A 58 -0.39 1.44 -13.08
CA GLU A 58 0.48 0.42 -12.48
C GLU A 58 1.94 0.56 -12.95
N GLN A 59 2.14 1.03 -14.19
CA GLN A 59 3.48 1.35 -14.69
C GLN A 59 4.02 2.57 -13.95
N ILE A 60 3.20 3.61 -13.77
CA ILE A 60 3.55 4.80 -12.98
C ILE A 60 3.89 4.41 -11.54
N PHE A 61 3.12 3.51 -10.91
CA PHE A 61 3.39 3.01 -9.56
C PHE A 61 4.77 2.36 -9.46
N ARG A 62 5.16 1.57 -10.47
CA ARG A 62 6.42 0.83 -10.47
C ARG A 62 7.62 1.67 -10.90
N PHE A 63 7.47 2.57 -11.87
CA PHE A 63 8.60 3.21 -12.54
C PHE A 63 8.97 4.59 -11.98
N SER A 64 10.25 4.89 -12.14
CA SER A 64 10.89 6.12 -11.69
C SER A 64 10.45 7.38 -12.42
N TYR A 65 10.40 8.48 -11.67
CA TYR A 65 10.24 9.82 -12.20
C TYR A 65 11.59 10.49 -12.43
N ASN A 66 11.87 10.86 -13.69
CA ASN A 66 12.97 11.76 -14.04
C ASN A 66 12.42 13.20 -14.11
N ASN A 67 12.59 13.98 -13.05
CA ASN A 67 12.51 15.43 -13.16
C ASN A 67 13.90 15.95 -13.53
N SER A 68 14.01 16.84 -14.51
CA SER A 68 15.28 17.51 -14.81
C SER A 68 15.86 18.28 -13.62
N ASN A 69 15.05 18.59 -12.60
CA ASN A 69 15.47 19.21 -11.35
C ASN A 69 15.83 18.22 -10.22
N ILE A 70 15.62 16.91 -10.40
CA ILE A 70 15.89 15.88 -9.38
C ILE A 70 16.91 14.91 -9.98
N SER A 71 18.18 15.06 -9.60
CA SER A 71 19.31 14.32 -10.18
C SER A 71 19.33 12.82 -9.87
N HIS A 72 18.35 12.30 -9.14
CA HIS A 72 18.18 10.88 -8.91
C HIS A 72 16.83 10.48 -9.49
N SER A 73 16.85 9.58 -10.47
CA SER A 73 15.70 8.80 -10.88
C SER A 73 15.17 8.09 -9.63
N SER A 74 14.21 8.69 -8.94
CA SER A 74 13.60 8.09 -7.75
C SER A 74 12.65 7.02 -8.25
N ASP A 75 13.06 5.75 -8.26
CA ASP A 75 12.13 4.63 -8.42
C ASP A 75 11.02 4.77 -7.37
N ILE A 76 9.76 4.85 -7.78
CA ILE A 76 8.66 5.07 -6.82
C ILE A 76 8.50 3.81 -5.96
N PHE A 77 7.97 2.72 -6.51
CA PHE A 77 7.77 1.45 -5.81
C PHE A 77 8.31 0.23 -6.60
N GLN A 78 9.41 0.39 -7.34
CA GLN A 78 9.92 -0.60 -8.31
C GLN A 78 10.08 -2.03 -7.76
N ASN A 79 10.52 -2.17 -6.50
CA ASN A 79 10.81 -3.47 -5.87
C ASN A 79 9.67 -3.99 -4.98
N ILE A 80 8.48 -3.39 -5.03
CA ILE A 80 7.34 -3.84 -4.24
C ILE A 80 6.46 -4.76 -5.09
N PRO A 81 6.19 -6.01 -4.66
CA PRO A 81 5.23 -6.88 -5.32
C PRO A 81 3.85 -6.23 -5.33
N LEU A 82 3.26 -6.06 -6.52
CA LEU A 82 1.92 -5.51 -6.71
C LEU A 82 0.97 -6.62 -7.17
N SER A 83 -0.12 -6.82 -6.43
CA SER A 83 -1.21 -7.71 -6.82
C SER A 83 -2.45 -6.92 -7.20
N THR A 84 -2.98 -7.13 -8.39
CA THR A 84 -4.17 -6.41 -8.88
C THR A 84 -5.42 -7.27 -8.78
N LEU A 85 -6.44 -6.76 -8.10
CA LEU A 85 -7.81 -7.26 -8.17
C LEU A 85 -8.64 -6.31 -9.05
N ARG A 86 -9.01 -6.79 -10.23
CA ARG A 86 -9.92 -6.10 -11.13
C ARG A 86 -11.32 -6.70 -11.00
N LEU A 87 -12.29 -5.88 -10.59
CA LEU A 87 -13.68 -6.29 -10.49
C LEU A 87 -14.35 -6.19 -11.86
N HIS A 88 -14.85 -7.33 -12.33
CA HIS A 88 -15.43 -7.48 -13.66
C HIS A 88 -16.95 -7.46 -13.63
N GLY A 89 -17.55 -6.63 -14.48
CA GLY A 89 -19.00 -6.56 -14.70
C GLY A 89 -19.81 -6.00 -13.52
N GLY A 90 -21.07 -5.65 -13.82
CA GLY A 90 -22.01 -5.12 -12.83
C GLY A 90 -21.65 -3.74 -12.26
N PRO A 91 -22.46 -3.21 -11.33
CA PRO A 91 -22.22 -1.93 -10.66
C PRO A 91 -21.22 -2.11 -9.50
N SER A 92 -20.04 -2.68 -9.78
CA SER A 92 -18.97 -2.81 -8.79
C SER A 92 -18.26 -1.47 -8.56
N ILE A 93 -17.88 -1.20 -7.31
CA ILE A 93 -17.17 0.00 -6.91
C ILE A 93 -16.01 -0.38 -5.99
N THR A 94 -14.90 0.33 -6.14
CA THR A 94 -13.76 0.30 -5.22
C THR A 94 -13.65 1.65 -4.52
N GLY A 95 -13.00 1.69 -3.37
CA GLY A 95 -12.79 2.92 -2.63
C GLY A 95 -12.28 2.64 -1.23
N VAL A 96 -12.01 3.70 -0.48
CA VAL A 96 -11.56 3.62 0.90
C VAL A 96 -12.65 4.20 1.80
N SER A 97 -13.10 3.39 2.75
CA SER A 97 -13.99 3.83 3.81
C SER A 97 -13.15 4.31 4.99
N TYR A 98 -13.39 5.55 5.42
CA TYR A 98 -12.76 6.13 6.59
C TYR A 98 -13.82 6.27 7.67
N GLN A 99 -13.48 5.85 8.88
CA GLN A 99 -14.28 6.09 10.06
C GLN A 99 -13.40 6.80 11.07
N ALA A 100 -13.74 8.05 11.38
CA ALA A 100 -13.05 8.86 12.38
C ALA A 100 -14.10 9.42 13.35
N GLU A 101 -13.97 9.07 14.63
CA GLU A 101 -14.87 9.49 15.70
C GLU A 101 -16.35 9.21 15.38
N MET A 102 -17.09 10.22 14.88
CA MET A 102 -18.51 10.14 14.51
C MET A 102 -18.77 10.28 13.01
N GLU A 103 -17.75 10.55 12.19
CA GLU A 103 -17.90 10.73 10.75
C GLU A 103 -17.42 9.50 9.98
N SER A 104 -18.23 9.08 9.01
CA SER A 104 -17.86 8.09 8.02
C SER A 104 -17.86 8.74 6.65
N ARG A 105 -16.74 8.64 5.93
CA ARG A 105 -16.65 9.04 4.53
C ARG A 105 -16.19 7.87 3.67
N PHE A 106 -16.64 7.84 2.43
CA PHE A 106 -16.22 6.85 1.46
C PHE A 106 -15.67 7.56 0.23
N ASP A 107 -14.36 7.42 0.02
CA ASP A 107 -13.70 8.01 -1.14
C ASP A 107 -13.69 6.93 -2.23
N ALA A 108 -14.59 7.08 -3.20
CA ALA A 108 -14.77 6.16 -4.32
C ALA A 108 -13.67 6.34 -5.37
N GLY A 109 -13.13 5.22 -5.88
CA GLY A 109 -12.13 5.21 -6.94
C GLY A 109 -11.24 3.97 -6.88
N PRO A 110 -10.36 3.77 -7.87
CA PRO A 110 -9.32 2.75 -7.81
C PRO A 110 -8.40 3.01 -6.61
N VAL A 111 -7.94 1.94 -5.97
CA VAL A 111 -7.21 2.03 -4.71
C VAL A 111 -5.90 1.28 -4.81
N TYR A 112 -4.81 1.98 -4.51
CA TYR A 112 -3.56 1.34 -4.15
C TYR A 112 -3.50 1.19 -2.63
N ALA A 113 -3.10 0.01 -2.17
CA ALA A 113 -2.84 -0.26 -0.76
C ALA A 113 -1.43 -0.83 -0.62
N ILE A 114 -0.65 -0.29 0.30
CA ILE A 114 0.67 -0.80 0.67
C ILE A 114 0.56 -1.35 2.08
N ILE A 115 1.02 -2.58 2.29
CA ILE A 115 1.07 -3.23 3.60
C ILE A 115 2.52 -3.61 3.88
N GLY A 116 3.04 -3.13 5.00
CA GLY A 116 4.31 -3.52 5.58
C GLY A 116 4.07 -4.47 6.76
N LEU A 117 4.69 -5.64 6.72
CA LEU A 117 4.82 -6.54 7.86
C LEU A 117 6.21 -6.40 8.46
N ARG A 118 6.31 -6.14 9.76
CA ARG A 118 7.61 -5.95 10.42
C ARG A 118 8.43 -7.21 10.20
N LYS A 119 9.65 -7.07 9.67
CA LYS A 119 10.55 -8.21 9.50
C LYS A 119 10.80 -8.79 10.90
N PHE A 120 10.63 -10.10 11.08
CA PHE A 120 11.14 -10.79 12.26
C PHE A 120 12.67 -10.81 12.16
N GLY A 121 13.31 -9.73 12.63
CA GLY A 121 14.64 -9.80 13.18
C GLY A 121 14.46 -9.63 14.67
N CYS A 122 14.87 -10.62 15.48
CA CYS A 122 15.13 -10.31 16.87
C CYS A 122 16.23 -9.22 16.80
N ASP A 123 15.87 -7.94 16.95
CA ASP A 123 16.85 -6.93 17.34
C ASP A 123 17.51 -7.56 18.56
N GLY A 124 18.84 -7.72 18.55
CA GLY A 124 19.58 -8.59 19.49
C GLY A 124 19.48 -8.22 20.98
N ARG A 125 18.42 -7.53 21.39
CA ARG A 125 18.03 -7.20 22.76
C ARG A 125 16.66 -7.72 23.17
N ASP A 126 15.77 -8.05 22.23
CA ASP A 126 14.45 -8.57 22.60
C ASP A 126 14.36 -10.03 22.16
N SER A 127 14.50 -10.89 23.15
CA SER A 127 14.28 -12.32 23.04
C SER A 127 12.92 -12.56 22.41
N CYS A 128 12.93 -13.27 21.28
CA CYS A 128 11.74 -13.79 20.67
C CYS A 128 11.15 -14.81 21.67
N GLU A 129 10.22 -14.39 22.55
CA GLU A 129 9.36 -15.33 23.27
C GLU A 129 8.52 -16.05 22.22
N GLU A 130 9.07 -17.16 21.73
CA GLU A 130 8.30 -18.25 21.17
C GLU A 130 7.33 -18.65 22.27
N SER A 131 6.11 -18.11 22.19
CA SER A 131 5.01 -18.59 23.01
C SER A 131 4.80 -20.03 22.58
N ASP A 132 5.39 -20.92 23.37
CA ASP A 132 5.30 -22.36 23.28
C ASP A 132 3.87 -22.75 22.95
N MET A 133 3.62 -22.95 21.65
CA MET A 133 2.52 -23.76 21.16
C MET A 133 2.87 -25.22 21.45
N ASN A 134 3.19 -25.53 22.71
CA ASN A 134 3.14 -26.87 23.23
C ASN A 134 1.66 -27.18 23.49
N ARG A 135 0.90 -27.29 22.39
CA ARG A 135 -0.37 -28.02 22.36
C ARG A 135 -0.01 -29.46 22.68
N ASN A 136 -0.10 -29.80 23.96
CA ASN A 136 -0.08 -31.15 24.46
C ASN A 136 -1.08 -32.01 23.64
N PRO A 137 -0.62 -32.95 22.80
CA PRO A 137 -1.51 -33.89 22.15
C PRO A 137 -1.78 -35.01 23.16
N ASN A 138 -2.85 -34.86 23.93
CA ASN A 138 -3.66 -35.90 24.58
C ASN A 138 -2.95 -37.20 25.06
N ILE A 139 -3.01 -37.42 26.39
CA ILE A 139 -3.15 -38.72 27.11
C ILE A 139 -2.19 -39.85 26.72
#